data_AF-A0A6A2XLI8-F1
#
_entry.id   AF-A0A6A2XLI8-F1
#
_cell.length_a   1.000
_cell.length_b   1.000
_cell.length_c   1.000
_cell.angle_alpha   90.00
_cell.angle_beta   90.00
_cell.angle_gamma   90.00
#
_symmetry.space_group_name_H-M   'P 1'
#
loop_
_entity.id
_entity.type
_entity.pdbx_description
1 polymer ?
#
loop_
_entity_poly.entity_id
_entity_poly.type
_entity_poly.pdbx_seq_one_letter_code
_entity_poly.pdbx_strand_id
1 'polypeptide(L)'
;MRSLLDFNLLRLLYSSSTTDVNPKRAEKFESSIVRGEEDEYPINADLLKLGGAVSLLRIILRLPDDSEVSDELWDEVIELMKFRVVDKVPLTCTLAVRALSRFVNDSENTDILDVFLEVLPLEQNSEVRKTIVLSLPPSNTTSQLIIDCTMDVSEPVRKAAYCVIANKFPLQSLSIKHRTTILQRGLADRSLAVSKECLKLMIDQWLAKCSNGDPVKLLKYLDVETYESVGESIMESLLKAGLVKPQNLESIQQYILRASTNEIKEGYSVDHSVRIKLMEPEVSLYWRMGKGSDAAATMGTEELYTLLKPQTTMIC
;
A
#
# COMPACT_ATOMS: atom_id res chain seq x y z
N MET A 1 31.96 -1.60 8.59
CA MET A 1 31.52 -0.73 7.47
C MET A 1 30.11 -1.10 7.03
N ARG A 2 29.11 -0.50 7.67
CA ARG A 2 27.69 -0.65 7.32
C ARG A 2 27.39 0.24 6.11
N SER A 3 26.96 -0.36 5.00
CA SER A 3 26.54 0.35 3.78
C SER A 3 25.19 1.04 4.03
N LEU A 4 25.13 2.35 3.77
CA LEU A 4 23.93 3.16 3.93
C LEU A 4 23.06 3.01 2.69
N LEU A 5 22.10 2.06 2.66
CA LEU A 5 21.18 1.94 1.52
C LEU A 5 19.71 1.78 1.92
N ASP A 6 18.89 2.79 1.57
CA ASP A 6 17.85 2.67 0.53
C ASP A 6 17.37 4.08 0.07
N PHE A 7 17.89 4.56 -1.07
CA PHE A 7 17.61 5.89 -1.65
C PHE A 7 16.12 6.14 -1.95
N ASN A 8 15.34 5.10 -2.21
CA ASN A 8 13.93 5.25 -2.54
C ASN A 8 13.09 5.64 -1.32
N LEU A 9 13.50 5.20 -0.12
CA LEU A 9 12.80 5.50 1.14
C LEU A 9 13.00 6.95 1.57
N LEU A 10 14.24 7.46 1.46
CA LEU A 10 14.57 8.87 1.70
C LEU A 10 13.77 9.79 0.77
N ARG A 11 13.65 9.47 -0.52
CA ARG A 11 12.89 10.28 -1.48
C ARG A 11 11.40 10.36 -1.15
N LEU A 12 10.80 9.27 -0.65
CA LEU A 12 9.41 9.24 -0.17
C LEU A 12 9.23 10.06 1.11
N LEU A 13 10.20 10.03 2.03
CA LEU A 13 10.20 10.85 3.26
C LEU A 13 10.36 12.35 2.96
N TYR A 14 11.16 12.72 1.95
CA TYR A 14 11.41 14.11 1.55
C TYR A 14 10.29 14.75 0.70
N SER A 15 9.62 13.98 -0.16
CA SER A 15 8.51 14.49 -0.99
C SER A 15 7.20 14.73 -0.23
N SER A 16 7.12 14.28 1.02
CA SER A 16 5.90 14.28 1.84
C SER A 16 5.82 15.43 2.86
N SER A 17 6.86 16.26 2.99
CA SER A 17 6.90 17.39 3.93
C SER A 17 6.53 18.70 3.21
N THR A 18 5.24 19.01 3.18
CA THR A 18 4.77 20.38 2.99
C THR A 18 4.64 21.02 4.37
N THR A 19 5.78 21.41 4.96
CA THR A 19 5.78 22.40 6.03
C THR A 19 6.51 23.62 5.54
N ASP A 20 5.82 24.75 5.66
CA ASP A 20 6.13 26.09 5.17
C ASP A 20 7.39 26.67 5.86
N VAL A 21 8.55 26.09 5.56
CA VAL A 21 9.85 26.65 5.91
C VAL A 21 10.27 27.53 4.73
N ASN A 22 10.27 28.85 4.95
CA ASN A 22 10.68 29.83 3.95
C ASN A 22 12.02 29.40 3.29
N PRO A 23 12.02 29.02 2.01
CA PRO A 23 13.16 28.36 1.36
C PRO A 23 14.42 29.23 1.39
N LYS A 24 14.26 30.56 1.37
CA LYS A 24 15.38 31.52 1.45
C LYS A 24 16.05 31.56 2.83
N ARG A 25 15.32 31.23 3.90
CA ARG A 25 15.86 31.18 5.27
C ARG A 25 16.58 29.85 5.53
N ALA A 26 16.09 28.77 4.94
CA ALA A 26 16.79 27.49 4.89
C ALA A 26 18.09 27.61 4.08
N GLU A 27 18.05 28.17 2.86
CA GLU A 27 19.23 28.38 2.01
C GLU A 27 20.31 29.27 2.67
N LYS A 28 19.93 30.37 3.31
CA LYS A 28 20.89 31.28 3.96
C LYS A 28 21.58 30.62 5.16
N PHE A 29 20.85 29.78 5.88
CA PHE A 29 21.38 29.02 7.01
C PHE A 29 22.21 27.81 6.54
N GLU A 30 21.82 27.16 5.44
CA GLU A 30 22.56 26.10 4.74
C GLU A 30 23.87 26.59 4.15
N SER A 31 23.86 27.75 3.50
CA SER A 31 25.04 28.40 2.94
C SER A 31 26.06 28.81 4.02
N SER A 32 25.60 29.05 5.25
CA SER A 32 26.50 29.38 6.38
C SER A 32 27.16 28.15 7.01
N ILE A 33 26.58 26.97 6.84
CA ILE A 33 27.14 25.69 7.31
C ILE A 33 28.13 25.12 6.27
N VAL A 34 27.84 25.27 4.97
CA VAL A 34 28.71 24.79 3.88
C VAL A 34 30.00 25.62 3.75
N ARG A 35 30.02 26.87 4.25
CA ARG A 35 31.19 27.76 4.13
C ARG A 35 32.35 27.44 5.07
N GLY A 36 32.25 26.44 5.95
CA GLY A 36 33.39 25.97 6.75
C GLY A 36 34.04 27.07 7.59
N GLU A 37 33.25 27.98 8.17
CA GLU A 37 33.71 28.85 9.26
C GLU A 37 33.68 28.03 10.56
N GLU A 38 34.44 26.92 10.57
CA GLU A 38 34.80 26.15 11.75
C GLU A 38 36.17 26.62 12.20
N ASP A 39 36.21 27.46 13.23
CA ASP A 39 37.34 27.45 14.13
C ASP A 39 36.82 26.98 15.50
N GLU A 40 37.28 25.77 15.85
CA GLU A 40 37.52 25.34 17.23
C GLU A 40 36.31 24.89 18.08
N TYR A 41 35.66 23.76 17.73
CA TYR A 41 35.03 22.92 18.76
C TYR A 41 35.12 21.43 18.38
N PRO A 42 35.93 20.60 19.09
CA PRO A 42 35.83 19.15 18.94
C PRO A 42 34.42 18.72 19.36
N ILE A 43 33.81 17.83 18.59
CA ILE A 43 32.49 17.26 18.90
C ILE A 43 32.59 16.54 20.25
N ASN A 44 32.29 17.25 21.33
CA ASN A 44 32.40 16.75 22.69
C ASN A 44 30.99 16.38 23.21
N ALA A 45 30.94 15.35 24.07
CA ALA A 45 29.75 14.71 24.64
C ALA A 45 28.78 15.66 25.37
N ASP A 46 29.16 16.91 25.61
CA ASP A 46 28.32 17.93 26.23
C ASP A 46 27.39 18.65 25.24
N LEU A 47 27.72 18.69 23.94
CA LEU A 47 26.79 19.15 22.89
C LEU A 47 25.63 18.17 22.69
N LEU A 48 25.82 16.86 22.95
CA LEU A 48 24.78 15.84 22.89
C LEU A 48 23.60 16.11 23.83
N LYS A 49 23.80 16.83 24.94
CA LYS A 49 22.86 16.82 26.08
C LYS A 49 21.69 17.79 25.99
N LEU A 50 21.76 18.93 25.30
CA LEU A 50 20.68 19.94 25.36
C LEU A 50 20.27 20.60 24.03
N GLY A 51 20.94 20.31 22.92
CA GLY A 51 20.61 20.90 21.61
C GLY A 51 21.40 20.35 20.43
N GLY A 52 22.45 19.57 20.68
CA GLY A 52 23.27 18.97 19.64
C GLY A 52 22.66 17.77 18.95
N ALA A 53 21.73 17.01 19.55
CA ALA A 53 21.16 15.82 18.90
C ALA A 53 20.50 16.13 17.54
N VAL A 54 19.76 17.24 17.42
CA VAL A 54 19.16 17.70 16.14
C VAL A 54 20.24 18.15 15.16
N SER A 55 21.29 18.82 15.63
CA SER A 55 22.41 19.27 14.80
C SER A 55 23.28 18.11 14.31
N LEU A 56 23.58 17.14 15.19
CA LEU A 56 24.32 15.91 14.92
C LEU A 56 23.55 15.06 13.91
N LEU A 57 22.23 14.93 14.10
CA LEU A 57 21.31 14.26 13.20
C LEU A 57 21.25 14.94 11.83
N ARG A 58 21.28 16.28 11.79
CA ARG A 58 21.34 17.04 10.53
C ARG A 58 22.69 16.89 9.82
N ILE A 59 23.77 16.70 10.57
CA ILE A 59 25.11 16.42 10.02
C ILE A 59 25.16 14.98 9.48
N ILE A 60 24.73 14.00 10.28
CA ILE A 60 24.69 12.57 9.94
C ILE A 60 23.76 12.26 8.75
N LEU A 61 22.62 12.93 8.65
CA LEU A 61 21.70 12.82 7.50
C LEU A 61 22.22 13.52 6.23
N ARG A 62 23.32 14.28 6.33
CA ARG A 62 23.99 14.96 5.21
C ARG A 62 25.35 14.34 4.86
N LEU A 63 25.84 13.37 5.64
CA LEU A 63 27.04 12.63 5.29
C LEU A 63 26.79 11.86 3.98
N PRO A 64 27.64 12.02 2.96
CA PRO A 64 27.57 11.20 1.76
C PRO A 64 27.78 9.73 2.13
N ASP A 65 27.18 8.81 1.36
CA ASP A 65 27.06 7.39 1.74
C ASP A 65 28.41 6.66 1.84
N ASP A 66 29.49 7.27 1.36
CA ASP A 66 30.88 6.82 1.43
C ASP A 66 31.65 7.37 2.64
N SER A 67 30.99 8.12 3.54
CA SER A 67 31.61 8.64 4.75
C SER A 67 31.95 7.53 5.73
N GLU A 68 33.23 7.33 6.01
CA GLU A 68 33.70 6.42 7.05
C GLU A 68 33.45 7.03 8.44
N VAL A 69 32.55 6.41 9.19
CA VAL A 69 32.24 6.74 10.58
C VAL A 69 32.49 5.48 11.41
N SER A 70 33.16 5.61 12.55
CA SER A 70 33.51 4.47 13.40
C SER A 70 32.26 3.78 13.95
N ASP A 71 32.33 2.46 14.13
CA ASP A 71 31.19 1.66 14.58
C ASP A 71 30.78 2.09 16.01
N GLU A 72 31.72 2.48 16.87
CA GLU A 72 31.44 2.98 18.23
C GLU A 72 30.61 4.27 18.22
N LEU A 73 30.90 5.19 17.29
CA LEU A 73 30.14 6.43 17.17
C LEU A 73 28.73 6.17 16.64
N TRP A 74 28.58 5.19 15.74
CA TRP A 74 27.26 4.78 15.29
C TRP A 74 26.42 4.18 16.41
N ASP A 75 27.01 3.33 17.23
CA ASP A 75 26.30 2.71 18.35
C ASP A 75 25.85 3.79 19.36
N GLU A 76 26.69 4.77 19.68
CA GLU A 76 26.30 5.92 20.52
C GLU A 76 25.14 6.72 19.92
N VAL A 77 25.17 6.96 18.60
CA VAL A 77 24.10 7.67 17.90
C VAL A 77 22.80 6.87 17.91
N ILE A 78 22.87 5.56 17.66
CA ILE A 78 21.71 4.67 17.65
C ILE A 78 21.05 4.68 19.03
N GLU A 79 21.82 4.49 20.10
CA GLU A 79 21.31 4.52 21.48
C GLU A 79 20.68 5.87 21.83
N LEU A 80 21.33 6.97 21.46
CA LEU A 80 20.76 8.31 21.64
C LEU A 80 19.44 8.45 20.89
N MET A 81 19.36 7.99 19.64
CA MET A 81 18.14 8.13 18.83
C MET A 81 17.01 7.26 19.34
N LYS A 82 17.26 6.04 19.85
CA LYS A 82 16.24 5.19 20.48
C LYS A 82 15.52 5.94 21.60
N PHE A 83 16.28 6.63 22.46
CA PHE A 83 15.70 7.46 23.53
C PHE A 83 14.88 8.64 23.02
N ARG A 84 15.26 9.21 21.86
CA ARG A 84 14.61 10.39 21.27
C ARG A 84 13.34 10.09 20.49
N VAL A 85 13.03 8.82 20.20
CA VAL A 85 11.77 8.44 19.53
C VAL A 85 10.54 8.85 20.36
N VAL A 86 10.66 8.89 21.69
CA VAL A 86 9.58 9.25 22.63
C VAL A 86 9.76 10.64 23.26
N ASP A 87 10.48 11.54 22.57
CA ASP A 87 10.67 12.91 23.04
C ASP A 87 9.34 13.68 23.10
N LYS A 88 9.27 14.75 23.90
CA LYS A 88 8.08 15.61 23.99
C LYS A 88 7.87 16.45 22.73
N VAL A 89 8.95 16.71 21.98
CA VAL A 89 8.93 17.54 20.79
C VAL A 89 8.76 16.65 19.55
N PRO A 90 7.61 16.72 18.83
CA PRO A 90 7.34 15.82 17.71
C PRO A 90 8.40 15.85 16.60
N LEU A 91 8.99 17.02 16.34
CA LEU A 91 10.05 17.15 15.35
C LEU A 91 11.29 16.32 15.73
N THR A 92 11.65 16.29 17.01
CA THR A 92 12.75 15.46 17.52
C THR A 92 12.45 13.98 17.31
N CYS A 93 11.23 13.54 17.63
CA CYS A 93 10.79 12.16 17.41
C CYS A 93 10.85 11.78 15.93
N THR A 94 10.29 12.61 15.04
CA THR A 94 10.33 12.39 13.59
C THR A 94 11.75 12.25 13.08
N LEU A 95 12.67 13.13 13.50
CA LEU A 95 14.05 13.04 13.05
C LEU A 95 14.75 11.80 13.61
N ALA A 96 14.50 11.43 14.87
CA ALA A 96 15.06 10.23 15.48
C ALA A 96 14.63 8.96 14.72
N VAL A 97 13.34 8.84 14.41
CA VAL A 97 12.80 7.74 13.59
C VAL A 97 13.46 7.70 12.21
N ARG A 98 13.71 8.85 11.57
CA ARG A 98 14.40 8.93 10.26
C ARG A 98 15.86 8.52 10.33
N ALA A 99 16.57 8.80 11.43
CA ALA A 99 17.93 8.27 11.61
C ALA A 99 17.90 6.75 11.77
N LEU A 100 17.07 6.27 12.68
CA LEU A 100 16.97 4.85 13.01
C LEU A 100 16.49 4.00 11.83
N SER A 101 15.72 4.56 10.89
CA SER A 101 15.29 3.83 9.69
C SER A 101 16.43 3.36 8.80
N ARG A 102 17.63 3.92 8.93
CA ARG A 102 18.83 3.48 8.20
C ARG A 102 19.37 2.15 8.75
N PHE A 103 19.10 1.86 10.02
CA PHE A 103 19.68 0.74 10.76
C PHE A 103 18.64 -0.33 11.12
N VAL A 104 17.34 -0.07 10.94
CA VAL A 104 16.25 -0.99 11.33
C VAL A 104 16.30 -2.36 10.65
N ASN A 105 16.99 -2.47 9.50
CA ASN A 105 17.19 -3.74 8.78
C ASN A 105 18.51 -4.43 9.13
N ASP A 106 19.33 -3.81 9.99
CA ASP A 106 20.61 -4.36 10.39
C ASP A 106 20.40 -5.48 11.42
N SER A 107 20.98 -6.66 11.14
CA SER A 107 20.91 -7.82 12.03
C SER A 107 21.54 -7.57 13.40
N GLU A 108 22.41 -6.57 13.53
CA GLU A 108 23.04 -6.20 14.80
C GLU A 108 22.18 -5.23 15.62
N ASN A 109 21.18 -4.58 15.00
CA ASN A 109 20.33 -3.56 15.63
C ASN A 109 18.84 -3.96 15.69
N THR A 110 18.57 -5.22 16.03
CA THR A 110 17.21 -5.78 16.05
C THR A 110 16.24 -5.06 16.98
N ASP A 111 16.73 -4.45 18.04
CA ASP A 111 15.95 -3.73 19.05
C ASP A 111 15.40 -2.39 18.56
N ILE A 112 15.92 -1.84 17.46
CA ILE A 112 15.33 -0.64 16.82
C ILE A 112 13.90 -0.92 16.37
N LEU A 113 13.65 -2.11 15.82
CA LEU A 113 12.31 -2.48 15.38
C LEU A 113 11.35 -2.53 16.57
N ASP A 114 11.78 -3.10 17.69
CA ASP A 114 10.97 -3.19 18.91
C ASP A 114 10.57 -1.80 19.41
N VAL A 115 11.48 -0.82 19.38
CA VAL A 115 11.17 0.58 19.70
C VAL A 115 10.06 1.13 18.79
N PHE A 116 10.12 0.88 17.47
CA PHE A 116 9.07 1.34 16.56
C PHE A 116 7.72 0.66 16.81
N LEU A 117 7.73 -0.64 17.10
CA LEU A 117 6.51 -1.42 17.38
C LEU A 117 5.84 -0.97 18.69
N GLU A 118 6.64 -0.63 19.71
CA GLU A 118 6.13 -0.12 21.00
C GLU A 118 5.55 1.30 20.85
N VAL A 119 6.25 2.18 20.13
CA VAL A 119 5.89 3.61 20.07
C VAL A 119 4.71 3.88 19.15
N LEU A 120 4.64 3.23 17.98
CA LEU A 120 3.60 3.52 16.98
C LEU A 120 2.16 3.55 17.53
N PRO A 121 1.69 2.54 18.31
CA PRO A 121 0.32 2.56 18.82
C PRO A 121 0.07 3.60 19.92
N LEU A 122 1.12 4.10 20.58
CA LEU A 122 1.04 5.07 21.69
C LEU A 122 1.16 6.53 21.22
N GLU A 123 1.83 6.74 20.08
CA GLU A 123 2.19 8.06 19.57
C GLU A 123 0.97 8.88 19.10
N GLN A 124 0.83 10.09 19.66
CA GLN A 124 -0.31 10.96 19.40
C GLN A 124 -0.11 11.82 18.15
N ASN A 125 1.12 12.19 17.83
CA ASN A 125 1.43 13.04 16.68
C ASN A 125 1.38 12.24 15.37
N SER A 126 0.52 12.68 14.44
CA SER A 126 0.33 11.97 13.18
C SER A 126 1.56 12.00 12.26
N GLU A 127 2.40 13.02 12.31
CA GLU A 127 3.60 13.08 11.47
C GLU A 127 4.67 12.10 11.99
N VAL A 128 4.76 11.93 13.31
CA VAL A 128 5.63 10.90 13.91
C VAL A 128 5.13 9.51 13.54
N ARG A 129 3.83 9.20 13.73
CA ARG A 129 3.24 7.91 13.32
C ARG A 129 3.47 7.61 11.84
N LYS A 130 3.18 8.58 10.96
CA LYS A 130 3.43 8.47 9.51
C LYS A 130 4.90 8.16 9.22
N THR A 131 5.82 8.83 9.90
CA THR A 131 7.26 8.61 9.73
C THR A 131 7.64 7.19 10.15
N ILE A 132 7.15 6.71 11.30
CA ILE A 132 7.37 5.33 11.75
C ILE A 132 6.84 4.34 10.72
N VAL A 133 5.60 4.50 10.24
CA VAL A 133 5.00 3.62 9.23
C VAL A 133 5.86 3.53 7.96
N LEU A 134 6.36 4.66 7.47
CA LEU A 134 7.25 4.70 6.30
C LEU A 134 8.58 3.98 6.56
N SER A 135 9.08 4.04 7.80
CA SER A 135 10.34 3.44 8.23
C SER A 135 10.25 1.94 8.55
N LEU A 136 9.06 1.37 8.75
CA LEU A 136 8.92 -0.04 9.11
C LEU A 136 9.45 -0.98 7.99
N PRO A 137 10.31 -1.95 8.32
CA PRO A 137 10.82 -2.93 7.36
C PRO A 137 9.73 -3.94 6.95
N PRO A 138 9.80 -4.56 5.77
CA PRO A 138 8.84 -5.60 5.40
C PRO A 138 9.09 -6.90 6.17
N SER A 139 8.14 -7.30 7.01
CA SER A 139 8.14 -8.60 7.70
C SER A 139 6.71 -9.03 8.01
N ASN A 140 6.51 -10.28 8.43
CA ASN A 140 5.20 -10.75 8.88
C ASN A 140 4.69 -9.91 10.06
N THR A 141 5.56 -9.59 11.02
CA THR A 141 5.24 -8.77 12.20
C THR A 141 4.78 -7.36 11.79
N THR A 142 5.50 -6.70 10.89
CA THR A 142 5.17 -5.33 10.48
C THR A 142 4.01 -5.26 9.50
N SER A 143 3.77 -6.32 8.71
CA SER A 143 2.69 -6.35 7.72
C SER A 143 1.33 -6.05 8.34
N GLN A 144 0.99 -6.72 9.44
CA GLN A 144 -0.28 -6.53 10.14
C GLN A 144 -0.40 -5.11 10.70
N LEU A 145 0.68 -4.60 11.30
CA LEU A 145 0.71 -3.26 11.88
C LEU A 145 0.53 -2.17 10.81
N ILE A 146 1.17 -2.32 9.65
CA ILE A 146 1.00 -1.40 8.52
C ILE A 146 -0.43 -1.48 7.97
N ILE A 147 -1.02 -2.68 7.90
CA ILE A 147 -2.42 -2.84 7.49
C ILE A 147 -3.35 -2.19 8.52
N ASP A 148 -3.07 -2.28 9.82
CA ASP A 148 -3.89 -1.62 10.85
C ASP A 148 -3.81 -0.09 10.74
N CYS A 149 -2.66 0.44 10.29
CA CYS A 149 -2.51 1.87 9.98
C CYS A 149 -3.37 2.35 8.81
N THR A 150 -3.95 1.46 7.99
CA THR A 150 -5.00 1.83 7.01
C THR A 150 -6.29 2.29 7.68
N MET A 151 -6.43 2.16 9.00
CA MET A 151 -7.55 2.68 9.79
C MET A 151 -7.16 3.84 10.71
N ASP A 152 -5.95 4.40 10.56
CA ASP A 152 -5.50 5.52 11.38
C ASP A 152 -6.48 6.71 11.29
N VAL A 153 -6.62 7.44 12.40
CA VAL A 153 -7.46 8.64 12.48
C VAL A 153 -7.02 9.71 11.46
N SER A 154 -5.72 9.81 11.20
CA SER A 154 -5.08 10.77 10.32
C SER A 154 -5.01 10.28 8.88
N GLU A 155 -5.52 11.09 7.95
CA GLU A 155 -5.47 10.82 6.51
C GLU A 155 -4.04 10.60 5.97
N PRO A 156 -3.05 11.47 6.27
CA PRO A 156 -1.66 11.25 5.87
C PRO A 156 -1.06 9.90 6.29
N VAL A 157 -1.43 9.39 7.48
CA VAL A 157 -0.94 8.10 7.97
C VAL A 157 -1.56 6.95 7.18
N ARG A 158 -2.88 6.97 6.96
CA ARG A 158 -3.56 5.97 6.12
C ARG A 158 -2.98 5.94 4.72
N LYS A 159 -2.76 7.10 4.11
CA LYS A 159 -2.12 7.22 2.79
C LYS A 159 -0.70 6.63 2.78
N ALA A 160 0.10 6.90 3.82
CA ALA A 160 1.42 6.33 3.97
C ALA A 160 1.39 4.80 4.08
N ALA A 161 0.42 4.23 4.80
CA ALA A 161 0.24 2.78 4.87
C ALA A 161 0.03 2.16 3.47
N TYR A 162 -0.86 2.73 2.65
CA TYR A 162 -1.04 2.25 1.25
C TYR A 162 0.24 2.38 0.42
N CYS A 163 0.98 3.48 0.57
CA CYS A 163 2.27 3.65 -0.09
C CYS A 163 3.28 2.56 0.32
N VAL A 164 3.37 2.24 1.62
CA VAL A 164 4.28 1.20 2.12
C VAL A 164 3.86 -0.18 1.63
N ILE A 165 2.57 -0.51 1.67
CA ILE A 165 2.04 -1.77 1.14
C ILE A 165 2.40 -1.92 -0.34
N ALA A 166 2.16 -0.88 -1.15
CA ALA A 166 2.42 -0.90 -2.59
C ALA A 166 3.90 -1.15 -2.93
N ASN A 167 4.83 -0.59 -2.13
CA ASN A 167 6.25 -0.59 -2.45
C ASN A 167 7.04 -1.70 -1.77
N LYS A 168 6.58 -2.21 -0.61
CA LYS A 168 7.36 -3.16 0.21
C LYS A 168 6.78 -4.58 0.26
N PHE A 169 5.50 -4.77 -0.08
CA PHE A 169 4.82 -6.06 0.06
C PHE A 169 4.30 -6.56 -1.30
N PRO A 170 4.96 -7.54 -1.93
CA PRO A 170 4.42 -8.22 -3.10
C PRO A 170 3.05 -8.82 -2.79
N LEU A 171 2.11 -8.77 -3.74
CA LEU A 171 0.75 -9.28 -3.56
C LEU A 171 0.74 -10.72 -3.00
N GLN A 172 1.64 -11.57 -3.49
CA GLN A 172 1.71 -12.99 -3.11
C GLN A 172 2.15 -13.19 -1.66
N SER A 173 2.86 -12.23 -1.07
CA SER A 173 3.30 -12.29 0.34
C SER A 173 2.15 -12.02 1.33
N LEU A 174 1.08 -11.38 0.86
CA LEU A 174 -0.09 -11.05 1.69
C LEU A 174 -1.06 -12.22 1.69
N SER A 175 -1.68 -12.52 2.85
CA SER A 175 -2.77 -13.48 2.92
C SER A 175 -4.00 -12.99 2.15
N ILE A 176 -4.89 -13.89 1.74
CA ILE A 176 -6.16 -13.52 1.08
C ILE A 176 -6.93 -12.51 1.95
N LYS A 177 -7.04 -12.78 3.25
CA LYS A 177 -7.68 -11.88 4.23
C LYS A 177 -7.04 -10.49 4.25
N HIS A 178 -5.71 -10.40 4.17
CA HIS A 178 -5.02 -9.11 4.09
C HIS A 178 -5.37 -8.38 2.80
N ARG A 179 -5.28 -9.05 1.65
CA ARG A 179 -5.59 -8.45 0.34
C ARG A 179 -7.00 -7.87 0.30
N THR A 180 -7.98 -8.64 0.76
CA THR A 180 -9.39 -8.21 0.78
C THR A 180 -9.61 -7.07 1.77
N THR A 181 -9.02 -7.14 2.96
CA THR A 181 -9.07 -6.05 3.96
C THR A 181 -8.49 -4.74 3.42
N ILE A 182 -7.32 -4.79 2.77
CA ILE A 182 -6.63 -3.61 2.23
C ILE A 182 -7.50 -2.91 1.18
N LEU A 183 -8.06 -3.68 0.23
CA LEU A 183 -8.89 -3.13 -0.85
C LEU A 183 -10.24 -2.66 -0.34
N GLN A 184 -10.90 -3.42 0.54
CA GLN A 184 -12.18 -3.04 1.13
C GLN A 184 -12.07 -1.70 1.87
N ARG A 185 -11.04 -1.54 2.71
CA ARG A 185 -10.82 -0.29 3.47
C ARG A 185 -10.46 0.87 2.56
N GLY A 186 -9.60 0.63 1.56
CA GLY A 186 -8.99 1.71 0.80
C GLY A 186 -9.92 2.26 -0.28
N LEU A 187 -10.59 1.38 -1.02
CA LEU A 187 -11.55 1.80 -2.04
C LEU A 187 -12.73 2.56 -1.41
N ALA A 188 -13.14 2.18 -0.19
CA ALA A 188 -14.18 2.83 0.59
C ALA A 188 -13.65 3.89 1.60
N ASP A 189 -12.41 4.35 1.49
CA ASP A 189 -11.89 5.34 2.43
C ASP A 189 -12.66 6.67 2.33
N ARG A 190 -12.91 7.28 3.49
CA ARG A 190 -13.57 8.59 3.60
C ARG A 190 -12.84 9.71 2.87
N SER A 191 -11.52 9.58 2.69
CA SER A 191 -10.70 10.52 1.94
C SER A 191 -10.46 10.05 0.52
N LEU A 192 -10.81 10.89 -0.44
CA LEU A 192 -10.51 10.65 -1.85
C LEU A 192 -9.00 10.52 -2.10
N ALA A 193 -8.15 11.21 -1.32
CA ALA A 193 -6.70 11.11 -1.47
C ALA A 193 -6.17 9.71 -1.10
N VAL A 194 -6.78 9.07 -0.09
CA VAL A 194 -6.43 7.71 0.34
C VAL A 194 -7.02 6.68 -0.63
N SER A 195 -8.29 6.85 -1.03
CA SER A 195 -8.92 5.98 -2.03
C SER A 195 -8.16 5.97 -3.36
N LYS A 196 -7.68 7.13 -3.82
CA LYS A 196 -6.79 7.23 -4.99
C LYS A 196 -5.46 6.49 -4.81
N GLU A 197 -4.85 6.54 -3.62
CA GLU A 197 -3.61 5.81 -3.35
C GLU A 197 -3.82 4.29 -3.31
N CYS A 198 -4.94 3.83 -2.74
CA CYS A 198 -5.34 2.42 -2.79
C CYS A 198 -5.62 1.96 -4.23
N LEU A 199 -6.34 2.77 -5.01
CA LEU A 199 -6.62 2.48 -6.42
C LEU A 199 -5.33 2.39 -7.23
N LYS A 200 -4.37 3.29 -6.97
CA LYS A 200 -3.04 3.25 -7.59
C LYS A 200 -2.27 1.98 -7.22
N LEU A 201 -2.26 1.58 -5.96
CA LEU A 201 -1.69 0.30 -5.52
C LEU A 201 -2.31 -0.87 -6.31
N MET A 202 -3.64 -0.91 -6.38
CA MET A 202 -4.37 -1.99 -7.04
C MET A 202 -4.06 -2.05 -8.55
N ILE A 203 -4.06 -0.91 -9.23
CA ILE A 203 -3.83 -0.84 -10.68
C ILE A 203 -2.34 -1.06 -11.00
N ASP A 204 -1.45 -0.27 -10.40
CA ASP A 204 -0.05 -0.23 -10.81
C ASP A 204 0.73 -1.44 -10.32
N GLN A 205 0.42 -1.95 -9.11
CA GLN A 205 1.17 -3.06 -8.53
C GLN A 205 0.45 -4.39 -8.76
N TRP A 206 -0.84 -4.48 -8.41
CA TRP A 206 -1.51 -5.79 -8.37
C TRP A 206 -2.06 -6.21 -9.74
N LEU A 207 -2.70 -5.30 -10.46
CA LEU A 207 -3.23 -5.58 -11.79
C LEU A 207 -2.10 -5.60 -12.83
N ALA A 208 -1.36 -4.51 -12.97
CA ALA A 208 -0.36 -4.37 -14.03
C ALA A 208 0.82 -5.32 -13.86
N LYS A 209 1.42 -5.40 -12.66
CA LYS A 209 2.63 -6.23 -12.43
C LYS A 209 2.33 -7.67 -12.04
N CYS A 210 1.38 -7.92 -11.14
CA CYS A 210 1.12 -9.29 -10.67
C CYS A 210 0.13 -10.06 -11.55
N SER A 211 -0.76 -9.36 -12.27
CA SER A 211 -1.83 -9.97 -13.07
C SER A 211 -1.68 -9.70 -14.58
N ASN A 212 -0.60 -9.05 -15.02
CA ASN A 212 -0.34 -8.69 -16.42
C ASN A 212 -1.51 -7.93 -17.08
N GLY A 213 -2.20 -7.09 -16.32
CA GLY A 213 -3.36 -6.33 -16.82
C GLY A 213 -4.67 -7.13 -16.92
N ASP A 214 -4.70 -8.39 -16.47
CA ASP A 214 -5.89 -9.26 -16.54
C ASP A 214 -6.72 -9.17 -15.23
N PRO A 215 -7.94 -8.61 -15.27
CA PRO A 215 -8.81 -8.50 -14.10
C PRO A 215 -9.22 -9.85 -13.52
N VAL A 216 -9.42 -10.88 -14.34
CA VAL A 216 -9.82 -12.21 -13.86
C VAL A 216 -8.69 -12.82 -13.05
N LYS A 217 -7.43 -12.66 -13.49
CA LYS A 217 -6.26 -13.09 -12.70
C LYS A 217 -6.14 -12.34 -11.38
N LEU A 218 -6.45 -11.04 -11.35
CA LEU A 218 -6.47 -10.28 -10.10
C LEU A 218 -7.52 -10.84 -9.12
N LEU A 219 -8.73 -11.12 -9.61
CA LEU A 219 -9.81 -11.69 -8.80
C LEU A 219 -9.43 -13.04 -8.18
N LYS A 220 -8.61 -13.86 -8.87
CA LYS A 220 -8.14 -15.16 -8.35
C LYS A 220 -7.29 -15.04 -7.08
N TYR A 221 -6.71 -13.87 -6.83
CA TYR A 221 -5.95 -13.63 -5.62
C TYR A 221 -6.79 -13.28 -4.39
N LEU A 222 -8.11 -13.16 -4.54
CA LEU A 222 -8.99 -12.57 -3.54
C LEU A 222 -10.03 -13.53 -2.96
N ASP A 223 -10.14 -14.75 -3.50
CA ASP A 223 -11.19 -15.70 -3.10
C ASP A 223 -12.57 -15.04 -3.16
N VAL A 224 -12.99 -14.67 -4.37
CA VAL A 224 -14.23 -13.92 -4.59
C VAL A 224 -15.49 -14.74 -4.30
N GLU A 225 -15.37 -16.05 -4.11
CA GLU A 225 -16.45 -16.88 -3.58
C GLU A 225 -16.76 -16.50 -2.14
N THR A 226 -15.72 -16.31 -1.30
CA THR A 226 -15.87 -15.86 0.09
C THR A 226 -16.05 -14.34 0.19
N TYR A 227 -15.33 -13.56 -0.62
CA TYR A 227 -15.24 -12.09 -0.54
C TYR A 227 -15.87 -11.38 -1.74
N GLU A 228 -17.05 -11.84 -2.16
CA GLU A 228 -17.75 -11.35 -3.37
C GLU A 228 -17.89 -9.82 -3.42
N SER A 229 -18.33 -9.18 -2.33
CA SER A 229 -18.53 -7.72 -2.29
C SER A 229 -17.24 -6.92 -2.51
N VAL A 230 -16.09 -7.48 -2.13
CA VAL A 230 -14.78 -6.86 -2.39
C VAL A 230 -14.44 -6.99 -3.87
N GLY A 231 -14.70 -8.17 -4.46
CA GLY A 231 -14.58 -8.38 -5.90
C GLY A 231 -15.46 -7.42 -6.72
N GLU A 232 -16.71 -7.19 -6.30
CA GLU A 232 -17.62 -6.22 -6.91
C GLU A 232 -17.05 -4.79 -6.86
N SER A 233 -16.56 -4.37 -5.68
CA SER A 233 -15.96 -3.04 -5.48
C SER A 233 -14.74 -2.81 -6.38
N ILE A 234 -13.93 -3.85 -6.60
CA ILE A 234 -12.77 -3.82 -7.49
C ILE A 234 -13.23 -3.70 -8.93
N MET A 235 -14.17 -4.54 -9.36
CA MET A 235 -14.70 -4.52 -10.71
C MET A 235 -15.33 -3.17 -11.04
N GLU A 236 -16.10 -2.59 -10.13
CA GLU A 236 -16.66 -1.25 -10.27
C GLU A 236 -15.56 -0.19 -10.41
N SER A 237 -14.51 -0.28 -9.60
CA SER A 237 -13.35 0.63 -9.66
C SER A 237 -12.58 0.52 -10.98
N LEU A 238 -12.39 -0.70 -11.50
CA LEU A 238 -11.73 -0.94 -12.77
C LEU A 238 -12.56 -0.47 -13.97
N LEU A 239 -13.89 -0.64 -13.92
CA LEU A 239 -14.82 -0.12 -14.92
C LEU A 239 -14.81 1.41 -14.95
N LYS A 240 -14.88 2.05 -13.78
CA LYS A 240 -14.76 3.52 -13.64
C LYS A 240 -13.42 4.03 -14.16
N ALA A 241 -12.33 3.26 -14.00
CA ALA A 241 -11.01 3.58 -14.53
C ALA A 241 -10.85 3.28 -16.03
N GLY A 242 -11.84 2.68 -16.70
CA GLY A 242 -11.78 2.29 -18.11
C GLY A 242 -10.80 1.15 -18.43
N LEU A 243 -10.39 0.38 -17.42
CA LEU A 243 -9.44 -0.74 -17.54
C LEU A 243 -10.12 -2.05 -17.93
N VAL A 244 -11.45 -2.11 -17.82
CA VAL A 244 -12.26 -3.24 -18.29
C VAL A 244 -13.08 -2.75 -19.47
N LYS A 245 -12.90 -3.38 -20.64
CA LYS A 245 -13.72 -3.10 -21.82
C LYS A 245 -14.83 -4.15 -21.92
N PRO A 246 -16.11 -3.77 -21.90
CA PRO A 246 -17.26 -4.70 -22.05
C PRO A 246 -17.26 -5.52 -23.35
N GLN A 247 -16.46 -5.10 -24.33
CA GLN A 247 -16.42 -5.66 -25.69
C GLN A 247 -15.39 -6.79 -25.89
N ASN A 248 -14.36 -6.89 -25.02
CA ASN A 248 -13.33 -7.94 -25.08
C ASN A 248 -13.73 -9.25 -24.38
N LEU A 249 -14.96 -9.29 -23.90
CA LEU A 249 -15.58 -10.40 -23.23
C LEU A 249 -15.99 -11.41 -24.32
N GLU A 250 -15.19 -12.47 -24.51
CA GLU A 250 -15.49 -13.59 -25.43
C GLU A 250 -16.92 -14.09 -25.25
N SER A 251 -17.77 -13.96 -26.27
CA SER A 251 -19.22 -14.19 -26.20
C SER A 251 -19.62 -15.28 -25.18
N ILE A 252 -20.36 -14.88 -24.14
CA ILE A 252 -20.89 -15.78 -23.09
C ILE A 252 -21.63 -17.00 -23.65
N GLN A 253 -22.00 -16.95 -24.93
CA GLN A 253 -22.47 -18.08 -25.72
C GLN A 253 -21.58 -19.32 -25.60
N GLN A 254 -20.27 -19.19 -25.36
CA GLN A 254 -19.39 -20.33 -25.14
C GLN A 254 -19.68 -21.11 -23.84
N TYR A 255 -20.35 -20.47 -22.88
CA TYR A 255 -20.79 -21.08 -21.64
C TYR A 255 -22.26 -21.52 -21.67
N ILE A 256 -22.96 -21.30 -22.79
CA ILE A 256 -24.35 -21.73 -23.00
C ILE A 256 -24.31 -23.01 -23.84
N LEU A 257 -24.50 -24.16 -23.20
CA LEU A 257 -24.74 -25.41 -23.92
C LEU A 257 -26.15 -25.36 -24.49
N ARG A 258 -26.25 -25.05 -25.79
CA ARG A 258 -27.50 -25.28 -26.53
C ARG A 258 -27.68 -26.78 -26.68
N ALA A 259 -28.80 -27.30 -26.16
CA ALA A 259 -29.19 -28.68 -26.44
C ALA A 259 -29.23 -28.85 -27.97
N SER A 260 -28.46 -29.81 -28.50
CA SER A 260 -28.59 -30.19 -29.90
C SER A 260 -30.01 -30.69 -30.12
N THR A 261 -30.77 -30.02 -31.00
CA THR A 261 -32.02 -30.52 -31.57
C THR A 261 -31.73 -31.82 -32.30
N ASN A 262 -31.70 -32.94 -31.57
CA ASN A 262 -31.62 -34.29 -32.11
C ASN A 262 -32.33 -35.32 -31.21
N GLU A 263 -33.32 -34.90 -30.43
CA GLU A 263 -34.34 -35.82 -29.90
C GLU A 263 -35.73 -35.26 -30.20
N ILE A 264 -36.13 -35.37 -31.47
CA ILE A 264 -37.55 -35.42 -31.81
C ILE A 264 -38.04 -36.78 -31.28
N LYS A 265 -38.60 -36.79 -30.08
CA LYS A 265 -39.63 -37.74 -29.69
C LYS A 265 -40.89 -36.94 -29.41
N GLU A 266 -41.90 -37.24 -30.22
CA GLU A 266 -43.20 -36.57 -30.22
C GLU A 266 -43.81 -36.51 -28.83
N GLY A 267 -44.25 -35.31 -28.48
CA GLY A 267 -45.30 -35.06 -27.52
C GLY A 267 -44.91 -35.19 -26.04
N TYR A 268 -44.17 -34.23 -25.50
CA TYR A 268 -44.40 -33.61 -24.18
C TYR A 268 -43.61 -32.29 -24.13
N SER A 269 -44.16 -31.27 -23.46
CA SER A 269 -43.63 -29.91 -23.28
C SER A 269 -42.09 -29.81 -23.31
N VAL A 270 -41.55 -29.11 -24.32
CA VAL A 270 -40.10 -28.88 -24.47
C VAL A 270 -39.66 -27.86 -23.43
N ASP A 271 -39.27 -28.33 -22.24
CA ASP A 271 -38.48 -27.51 -21.32
C ASP A 271 -37.18 -27.15 -22.04
N HIS A 272 -37.02 -25.87 -22.38
CA HIS A 272 -35.79 -25.36 -22.95
C HIS A 272 -34.78 -25.23 -21.81
N SER A 273 -34.32 -26.36 -21.26
CA SER A 273 -33.30 -26.34 -20.20
C SER A 273 -31.97 -25.92 -20.83
N VAL A 274 -31.76 -24.61 -20.90
CA VAL A 274 -30.46 -24.01 -21.21
C VAL A 274 -29.49 -24.53 -20.15
N ARG A 275 -28.54 -25.39 -20.56
CA ARG A 275 -27.50 -25.88 -19.64
C ARG A 275 -26.36 -24.88 -19.66
N ILE A 276 -26.13 -24.20 -18.54
CA ILE A 276 -24.98 -23.32 -18.38
C ILE A 276 -23.78 -24.18 -18.00
N LYS A 277 -22.66 -24.02 -18.71
CA LYS A 277 -21.39 -24.62 -18.36
C LYS A 277 -20.87 -23.95 -17.09
N LEU A 278 -20.47 -24.75 -16.10
CA LEU A 278 -19.83 -24.29 -14.88
C LEU A 278 -18.65 -23.37 -15.20
N MET A 279 -18.56 -22.25 -14.48
CA MET A 279 -17.48 -21.29 -14.65
C MET A 279 -16.88 -20.95 -13.29
N GLU A 280 -15.59 -20.63 -13.28
CA GLU A 280 -14.90 -20.22 -12.05
C GLU A 280 -15.55 -18.93 -11.48
N PRO A 281 -15.57 -18.76 -10.14
CA PRO A 281 -16.15 -17.60 -9.48
C PRO A 281 -15.68 -16.25 -10.03
N GLU A 282 -14.40 -16.13 -10.34
CA GLU A 282 -13.81 -14.90 -10.87
C GLU A 282 -14.32 -14.56 -12.27
N VAL A 283 -14.50 -15.59 -13.09
CA VAL A 283 -15.04 -15.44 -14.45
C VAL A 283 -16.49 -14.99 -14.33
N SER A 284 -17.30 -15.69 -13.53
CA SER A 284 -18.70 -15.34 -13.29
C SER A 284 -18.87 -13.89 -12.84
N LEU A 285 -18.08 -13.46 -11.84
CA LEU A 285 -18.13 -12.11 -11.31
C LEU A 285 -17.69 -11.07 -12.34
N TYR A 286 -16.58 -11.32 -13.04
CA TYR A 286 -16.09 -10.43 -14.11
C TYR A 286 -17.16 -10.19 -15.19
N TRP A 287 -17.84 -11.27 -15.61
CA TRP A 287 -18.91 -11.21 -16.60
C TRP A 287 -20.13 -10.45 -16.10
N ARG A 288 -20.62 -10.77 -14.90
CA ARG A 288 -21.78 -10.10 -14.30
C ARG A 288 -21.57 -8.59 -14.26
N MET A 289 -20.42 -8.15 -13.76
CA MET A 289 -20.11 -6.73 -13.60
C MET A 289 -19.82 -6.05 -14.94
N GLY A 290 -19.09 -6.72 -15.84
CA GLY A 290 -18.75 -6.18 -17.16
C GLY A 290 -19.95 -5.99 -18.08
N LYS A 291 -20.88 -6.96 -18.13
CA LYS A 291 -22.08 -6.89 -18.97
C LYS A 291 -23.25 -6.15 -18.32
N GLY A 292 -23.38 -6.18 -16.99
CA GLY A 292 -24.36 -5.34 -16.29
C GLY A 292 -24.18 -3.84 -16.58
N SER A 293 -22.92 -3.40 -16.72
CA SER A 293 -22.60 -2.02 -17.10
C SER A 293 -22.95 -1.68 -18.56
N ASP A 294 -22.91 -2.66 -19.47
CA ASP A 294 -23.21 -2.51 -20.92
C ASP A 294 -24.73 -2.60 -21.18
N ALA A 295 -25.43 -3.43 -20.39
CA ALA A 295 -26.88 -3.58 -20.41
C ALA A 295 -27.61 -2.33 -19.91
N ALA A 296 -27.08 -1.69 -18.86
CA ALA A 296 -27.55 -0.37 -18.42
C ALA A 296 -27.41 0.70 -19.53
N ALA A 297 -26.53 0.50 -20.51
CA ALA A 297 -26.34 1.39 -21.66
C ALA A 297 -27.14 0.97 -22.91
N THR A 298 -27.63 -0.27 -23.00
CA THR A 298 -28.27 -0.81 -24.22
C THR A 298 -29.40 -1.81 -23.90
N MET A 299 -30.66 -1.42 -24.21
CA MET A 299 -31.92 -2.11 -23.89
C MET A 299 -32.09 -3.57 -24.40
N GLY A 300 -31.11 -4.16 -25.09
CA GLY A 300 -31.24 -5.47 -25.76
C GLY A 300 -30.61 -6.67 -25.04
N THR A 301 -30.08 -6.50 -23.82
CA THR A 301 -29.32 -7.54 -23.09
C THR A 301 -29.98 -8.03 -21.80
N GLU A 302 -31.21 -7.58 -21.54
CA GLU A 302 -32.01 -7.90 -20.34
C GLU A 302 -32.14 -9.41 -20.09
N GLU A 303 -32.44 -10.22 -21.11
CA GLU A 303 -32.68 -11.66 -20.94
C GLU A 303 -31.45 -12.43 -20.43
N LEU A 304 -30.26 -12.10 -20.93
CA LEU A 304 -28.98 -12.67 -20.48
C LEU A 304 -28.60 -12.21 -19.07
N TYR A 305 -28.90 -10.95 -18.75
CA TYR A 305 -28.66 -10.39 -17.42
C TYR A 305 -29.57 -11.04 -16.35
N THR A 306 -30.84 -11.31 -16.67
CA THR A 306 -31.74 -12.07 -15.79
C THR A 306 -31.31 -13.53 -15.59
N LEU A 307 -30.66 -14.17 -16.57
CA LEU A 307 -30.15 -15.54 -16.45
C LEU A 307 -28.86 -15.64 -15.62
N LEU A 308 -28.08 -14.56 -15.54
CA LEU A 308 -26.84 -14.44 -14.76
C LEU A 308 -27.04 -13.79 -13.38
N LYS A 309 -28.29 -13.44 -13.06
CA LYS A 309 -28.70 -12.93 -11.76
C LYS A 309 -28.61 -13.93 -10.59
N PRO A 310 -28.52 -15.27 -10.74
CA PRO A 310 -28.33 -16.06 -9.54
C PRO A 310 -26.93 -15.76 -8.98
N GLN A 311 -26.83 -15.71 -7.65
CA GLN A 311 -25.61 -15.39 -6.90
C GLN A 311 -24.42 -16.18 -7.47
N THR A 312 -23.19 -15.68 -7.32
CA THR A 312 -21.98 -16.33 -7.89
C THR A 312 -21.96 -17.81 -7.55
N THR A 313 -22.43 -18.15 -6.35
CA THR A 313 -22.64 -19.48 -5.78
C THR A 313 -23.52 -20.46 -6.59
N MET A 314 -24.39 -19.97 -7.47
CA MET A 314 -25.29 -20.82 -8.27
C MET A 314 -24.73 -21.16 -9.65
N ILE A 315 -23.69 -20.44 -10.09
CA ILE A 315 -23.05 -20.61 -11.41
C ILE A 315 -21.64 -21.25 -11.27
N CYS A 316 -21.07 -21.21 -10.07
CA CYS A 316 -19.82 -21.90 -9.68
C CYS A 316 -20.08 -23.33 -9.22
#